data_AF-A0A922VNK5-F1
#
_entry.id   AF-A0A922VNK5-F1
#
_cell.length_a   1.000
_cell.length_b   1.000
_cell.length_c   1.000
_cell.angle_alpha   90.00
_cell.angle_beta   90.00
_cell.angle_gamma   90.00
#
_symmetry.space_group_name_H-M   'P 1'
#
loop_
_entity.id
_entity.type
_entity.pdbx_description
1 polymer ?
#
loop_
_entity_poly.entity_id
_entity_poly.type
_entity_poly.pdbx_seq_one_letter_code
_entity_poly.pdbx_strand_id
1 'polypeptide(L)' 'MSELVAELLLRLAKLAAATVIGVLVYLLAVGPLGASPTVELWLLSWLCGAAAVLLLESSPI' A
#
# COMPACT_ATOMS: atom_id res chain seq x y z
N MET A 1 5.95 -0.96 27.99
CA MET A 1 7.03 -0.54 27.06
C MET A 1 7.10 -1.45 25.84
N SER A 2 7.34 -2.76 26.01
CA SER A 2 7.44 -3.73 24.89
C SER A 2 6.17 -3.79 24.01
N GLU A 3 4.99 -3.78 24.65
CA GLU A 3 3.69 -3.88 23.96
C GLU A 3 3.40 -2.68 23.04
N LEU A 4 3.70 -1.46 23.49
CA LEU A 4 3.60 -0.24 22.67
C LEU A 4 4.54 -0.28 21.45
N VAL A 5 5.74 -0.83 21.62
CA VAL A 5 6.69 -0.99 20.50
C VAL A 5 6.17 -2.00 19.50
N ALA A 6 5.64 -3.14 19.96
CA ALA A 6 5.05 -4.15 19.09
C ALA A 6 3.86 -3.60 18.29
N GLU A 7 2.97 -2.86 18.95
CA GLU A 7 1.83 -2.21 18.29
C GLU A 7 2.29 -1.19 17.23
N LEU A 8 3.28 -0.37 17.55
CA LEU A 8 3.85 0.59 16.59
C LEU A 8 4.47 -0.12 15.38
N LEU A 9 5.23 -1.20 15.60
CA LEU A 9 5.83 -1.99 14.53
C LEU A 9 4.76 -2.61 13.63
N LEU A 10 3.65 -3.09 14.19
CA LEU A 10 2.52 -3.62 13.42
C LEU A 10 1.86 -2.53 12.56
N ARG A 11 1.70 -1.30 13.07
CA ARG A 11 1.18 -0.17 12.30
C ARG A 11 2.12 0.20 11.14
N LEU A 12 3.42 0.22 11.38
CA LEU A 12 4.42 0.46 10.35
C LEU A 12 4.48 -0.67 9.31
N ALA A 13 4.28 -1.92 9.73
CA ALA A 13 4.20 -3.05 8.81
C ALA A 13 3.02 -2.92 7.83
N LYS A 14 1.86 -2.43 8.29
CA LYS A 14 0.71 -2.15 7.43
C LYS A 14 1.01 -1.06 6.39
N LEU A 15 1.70 0.00 6.81
CA LEU A 15 2.16 1.06 5.90
C LEU A 15 3.14 0.52 4.84
N ALA A 16 4.06 -0.36 5.25
CA ALA A 16 4.98 -1.02 4.33
C ALA A 16 4.23 -1.92 3.33
N ALA A 17 3.27 -2.72 3.79
CA ALA A 17 2.44 -3.56 2.94
C ALA A 17 1.64 -2.73 1.91
N ALA A 18 1.03 -1.62 2.34
CA ALA A 18 0.32 -0.69 1.46
C ALA A 18 1.24 -0.13 0.37
N THR A 19 2.47 0.22 0.76
CA THR A 19 3.49 0.74 -0.17
C THR A 19 3.90 -0.32 -1.18
N VAL A 20 4.13 -1.57 -0.76
CA VAL A 20 4.47 -2.67 -1.68
C VAL A 20 3.36 -2.90 -2.70
N ILE A 21 2.11 -2.94 -2.27
CA ILE A 21 0.97 -3.12 -3.18
C ILE A 21 0.88 -1.93 -4.16
N GLY A 22 1.01 -0.71 -3.65
CA GLY A 22 1.00 0.49 -4.49
C GLY A 22 2.12 0.53 -5.52
N VAL A 23 3.33 0.10 -5.16
CA VAL A 23 4.45 -0.07 -6.09
C VAL A 23 4.12 -1.08 -7.19
N LEU A 24 3.55 -2.24 -6.83
CA LEU A 24 3.18 -3.24 -7.83
C LEU A 24 2.14 -2.70 -8.81
N VAL A 25 1.12 -1.99 -8.31
CA VAL A 25 0.10 -1.33 -9.16
C VAL A 25 0.74 -0.28 -10.08
N TYR A 26 1.63 0.57 -9.55
CA TYR A 26 2.32 1.58 -10.34
C TYR A 26 3.20 0.96 -11.42
N LEU A 27 3.97 -0.09 -11.10
CA LEU A 27 4.82 -0.80 -12.05
C LEU A 27 4.00 -1.47 -13.15
N LEU A 28 2.83 -2.02 -12.82
CA LEU A 28 1.90 -2.56 -13.81
C LEU A 28 1.32 -1.46 -14.72
N ALA A 29 0.97 -0.31 -14.15
CA ALA A 29 0.43 0.82 -14.90
C ALA A 29 1.46 1.40 -15.88
N VAL A 30 2.69 1.64 -15.43
CA VAL A 30 3.75 2.26 -16.25
C VAL A 30 4.41 1.25 -17.18
N GLY A 31 4.56 0.00 -16.76
CA GLY A 31 5.23 -1.05 -17.54
C GLY A 31 4.33 -1.60 -18.65
N PRO A 32 3.60 -2.71 -18.41
CA PRO A 32 2.81 -3.37 -19.44
C PRO A 32 1.63 -2.55 -19.97
N LEU A 33 1.05 -1.66 -19.16
CA LEU A 33 -0.11 -0.85 -19.58
C LEU A 33 0.29 0.48 -20.24
N GLY A 34 1.57 0.85 -20.23
CA GLY A 34 2.10 2.01 -20.96
C GLY A 34 1.58 3.37 -20.48
N ALA A 35 1.10 3.49 -19.25
CA ALA A 35 0.68 4.77 -18.68
C ALA A 35 1.89 5.70 -18.47
N SER A 36 1.66 7.01 -18.59
CA SER A 36 2.72 8.01 -18.34
C SER A 36 3.15 8.00 -16.86
N PRO A 37 4.45 7.95 -16.54
CA PRO A 37 4.93 7.96 -15.16
C PRO A 37 4.80 9.36 -14.55
N THR A 38 3.66 9.62 -13.89
CA THR A 38 3.39 10.88 -13.19
C THR A 38 3.38 10.69 -11.68
N VAL A 39 3.66 11.78 -10.95
CA VAL A 39 3.55 11.80 -9.48
C VAL A 39 2.12 11.49 -9.04
N GLU A 40 1.13 11.99 -9.77
CA GLU A 40 -0.29 11.73 -9.50
C GLU A 40 -0.62 10.23 -9.63
N LEU A 41 -0.12 9.55 -10.67
CA LEU A 41 -0.33 8.11 -10.85
C LEU A 41 0.34 7.30 -9.73
N TRP A 42 1.54 7.72 -9.30
CA TRP A 42 2.21 7.11 -8.16
C TRP A 42 1.37 7.24 -6.88
N LEU A 43 0.90 8.45 -6.56
CA LEU A 43 0.08 8.70 -5.38
C LEU A 43 -1.25 7.93 -5.42
N LEU A 44 -1.92 7.90 -6.57
CA LEU A 44 -3.15 7.12 -6.75
C LEU A 44 -2.90 5.62 -6.58
N SER A 45 -1.82 5.09 -7.15
CA SER A 45 -1.45 3.68 -7.00
C SER A 45 -1.16 3.33 -5.54
N TRP A 46 -0.46 4.22 -4.83
CA TRP A 46 -0.21 4.08 -3.39
C TRP A 46 -1.51 4.13 -2.57
N LEU A 47 -2.43 5.06 -2.87
CA LEU A 47 -3.75 5.14 -2.22
C LEU A 47 -4.58 3.88 -2.46
N CYS A 48 -4.55 3.31 -3.67
CA CYS A 48 -5.18 2.03 -3.96
C CYS A 48 -4.59 0.89 -3.12
N GLY A 49 -3.26 0.85 -2.98
CA GLY A 49 -2.58 -0.13 -2.11
C GLY A 49 -2.97 0.03 -0.63
N ALA A 50 -3.06 1.26 -0.13
CA ALA A 50 -3.52 1.55 1.22
C ALA A 50 -4.98 1.13 1.44
N ALA A 51 -5.87 1.46 0.51
CA ALA A 51 -7.27 1.04 0.55
C ALA A 51 -7.41 -0.49 0.56
N ALA A 52 -6.61 -1.21 -0.23
CA ALA A 52 -6.60 -2.67 -0.23
C ALA A 52 -6.22 -3.25 1.14
N VAL A 53 -5.18 -2.72 1.80
CA VAL A 53 -4.79 -3.17 3.16
C VAL A 53 -5.91 -2.94 4.17
N LEU A 54 -6.55 -1.77 4.14
CA LEU A 54 -7.67 -1.46 5.04
C LEU A 54 -8.87 -2.39 4.81
N LEU A 55 -9.20 -2.68 3.55
CA LEU A 55 -10.30 -3.60 3.20
C LEU A 55 -10.03 -5.02 3.66
N LEU A 56 -8.78 -5.50 3.50
CA LEU A 56 -8.39 -6.84 3.94
C LEU A 56 -8.36 -6.97 5.47
N GLU A 57 -7.97 -5.91 6.18
CA GLU A 57 -8.05 -5.88 7.66
C GLU A 57 -9.49 -5.86 8.16
N SER A 58 -10.41 -5.29 7.40
CA SER A 58 -11.82 -5.13 7.79
C SER A 58 -12.66 -6.40 7.62
N SER A 59 -12.08 -7.53 7.21
CA SER A 59 -12.84 -8.77 6.96
C SER A 59 -13.11 -9.56 8.25
N PRO A 60 -14.36 -10.02 8.50
CA PRO A 60 -14.71 -10.81 9.68
C PRO A 60 -14.50 -12.34 9.51
N ILE A 61 -13.86 -12.79 8.43
CA ILE A 61 -13.54 -14.21 8.18
C ILE A 61 -12.19 -14.56 8.83
#